data_AF-A0A9W9C731-F1
#
_entry.id   AF-A0A9W9C731-F1
#
_cell.length_a   1.000
_cell.length_b   1.000
_cell.length_c   1.000
_cell.angle_alpha   90.00
_cell.angle_beta   90.00
_cell.angle_gamma   90.00
#
_symmetry.space_group_name_H-M   'P 1'
#
loop_
_entity.id
_entity.type
_entity.pdbx_description
1 polymer ?
#
loop_
_entity_poly.entity_id
_entity_poly.type
_entity_poly.pdbx_seq_one_letter_code
_entity_poly.pdbx_strand_id
1 'polypeptide(L)'
;MARHLPTRKRYTTRQTQRDLEELGQEFEFFDPRKPLRHSDQIEHDRRVRLMTDDWLTQLQGQALRVAPHLGPRGMNQFVSYQNAVFQALMHVPIFLQWISGHLTTPDCTRMRYCLKCLMKLFIQGYWGATPLHIPISGSSQVLFNIQLAAWDTNLFFAYNQEDPIEFYRWIVGEMDDAENDRWHEDWESLFTMIYQAYETCQTCKNDARVRPVLQPQMMLEIPIQNPSTRTIREAIFRIFARDPVNSPCGSAQCRNQDRNKLRRLETKAAPRALIIKLKIYDNDEQKIVDNNGNLLQGPKVDERLDLTQYQAFDSVSLRYTLSSVISHNGPNIAIGQDVVSIRSHRGCTDRYWNIENTSRVVINRREFLSNPQNQPLRVNRYQVYILTYIRDEKIQDIENIERSRELRNLETTFV
;
A
#
# COMPACT_ATOMS: atom_id res chain seq x y z
N MET A 1 -11.77 62.18 -14.69
CA MET A 1 -12.12 61.16 -13.69
C MET A 1 -11.02 60.11 -13.63
N ALA A 2 -10.03 60.30 -12.75
CA ALA A 2 -8.96 59.32 -12.53
C ALA A 2 -9.24 58.61 -11.19
N ARG A 3 -9.36 57.28 -11.22
CA ARG A 3 -9.61 56.44 -10.03
C ARG A 3 -8.29 56.24 -9.27
N HIS A 4 -8.26 56.64 -8.00
CA HIS A 4 -7.20 56.28 -7.06
C HIS A 4 -7.25 54.78 -6.77
N LEU A 5 -6.13 54.09 -6.99
CA LEU A 5 -5.89 52.72 -6.50
C LEU A 5 -5.40 52.78 -5.05
N PRO A 6 -5.81 51.84 -4.18
CA PRO A 6 -5.40 51.83 -2.79
C PRO A 6 -3.92 51.41 -2.66
N THR A 7 -3.17 52.20 -1.91
CA THR A 7 -1.80 51.91 -1.49
C THR A 7 -1.73 50.62 -0.66
N ARG A 8 -0.96 49.64 -1.13
CA ARG A 8 -0.56 48.45 -0.36
C ARG A 8 0.20 48.91 0.90
N LYS A 9 -0.41 48.73 2.08
CA LYS A 9 0.32 48.85 3.36
C LYS A 9 1.22 47.62 3.53
N ARG A 10 2.52 47.85 3.74
CA ARG A 10 3.44 46.83 4.27
C ARG A 10 3.23 46.76 5.78
N TYR A 11 2.74 45.62 6.25
CA TYR A 11 2.67 45.33 7.68
C TYR A 11 4.04 44.80 8.13
N THR A 12 4.51 45.29 9.27
CA THR A 12 5.68 44.72 9.96
C THR A 12 5.24 43.53 10.80
N THR A 13 6.13 42.55 10.97
CA THR A 13 5.88 41.23 11.59
C THR A 13 5.22 41.30 12.97
N ARG A 14 5.46 42.38 13.74
CA ARG A 14 4.84 42.58 15.06
C ARG A 14 3.38 43.00 15.02
N GLN A 15 2.94 43.69 13.97
CA GLN A 15 1.54 44.11 13.83
C GLN A 15 0.68 42.91 13.43
N THR A 16 1.18 42.09 12.50
CA THR A 16 0.52 40.85 12.07
C THR A 16 0.41 39.83 13.21
N GLN A 17 1.41 39.77 14.09
CA GLN A 17 1.40 38.88 15.24
C GLN A 17 0.33 39.27 16.28
N ARG A 18 0.14 40.56 16.57
CA ARG A 18 -0.97 41.03 17.43
C ARG A 18 -2.34 40.82 16.81
N ASP A 19 -2.48 41.14 15.53
CA ASP A 19 -3.76 40.99 14.81
C ASP A 19 -4.18 39.50 14.70
N LEU A 20 -3.21 38.57 14.74
CA LEU A 20 -3.45 37.12 14.73
C LEU A 20 -3.67 36.54 16.14
N GLU A 21 -3.01 37.06 17.17
CA GLU A 21 -3.26 36.70 18.58
C GLU A 21 -4.68 37.11 19.02
N GLU A 22 -5.22 38.22 18.50
CA GLU A 22 -6.61 38.66 18.75
C GLU A 22 -7.67 37.73 18.14
N LEU A 23 -7.31 36.86 17.18
CA LEU A 23 -8.22 35.90 16.56
C LEU A 23 -8.31 34.55 17.28
N GLY A 24 -7.57 34.35 18.38
CA GLY A 24 -7.64 33.13 19.19
C GLY A 24 -7.25 31.84 18.45
N GLN A 25 -6.56 31.94 17.32
CA GLN A 25 -6.00 30.80 16.61
C GLN A 25 -4.57 30.56 17.11
N GLU A 26 -4.35 29.47 17.84
CA GLU A 26 -3.00 28.96 18.11
C GLU A 26 -2.37 28.54 16.77
N PHE A 27 -1.57 29.42 16.18
CA PHE A 27 -0.66 29.02 15.13
C PHE A 27 0.57 28.39 15.80
N GLU A 28 0.72 27.08 15.66
CA GLU A 28 2.00 26.44 15.94
C GLU A 28 3.04 27.05 14.99
N PHE A 29 3.91 27.90 15.55
CA PHE A 29 5.06 28.40 14.82
C PHE A 29 5.91 27.21 14.39
N PHE A 30 6.09 27.08 13.07
CA PHE A 30 6.97 26.08 12.49
C PHE A 30 8.38 26.29 13.05
N ASP A 31 8.85 25.35 13.86
CA ASP A 31 10.24 25.33 14.33
C ASP A 31 11.08 24.64 13.23
N PRO A 32 11.94 25.38 12.50
CA PRO A 32 12.76 24.81 11.44
C PRO A 32 13.75 23.75 11.95
N ARG A 33 13.91 23.63 13.27
CA ARG A 33 14.73 22.59 13.91
C ARG A 33 13.98 21.29 14.16
N LYS A 34 12.65 21.27 14.09
CA LYS A 34 11.88 20.02 14.21
C LYS A 34 12.02 19.23 12.91
N PRO A 35 12.39 17.93 12.98
CA PRO A 35 12.48 17.11 11.79
C PRO A 35 11.12 17.01 11.11
N LEU A 36 11.10 17.15 9.78
CA LEU A 36 9.88 17.10 8.98
C LEU A 36 9.23 15.69 8.96
N ARG A 37 9.99 14.66 9.30
CA ARG A 37 9.55 13.27 9.32
C ARG A 37 10.10 12.56 10.57
N HIS A 38 9.42 11.52 11.02
CA HIS A 38 9.96 10.60 12.04
C HIS A 38 11.25 9.93 11.50
N SER A 39 12.20 9.61 12.38
CA SER A 39 13.47 8.93 12.00
C SER A 39 13.22 7.66 11.18
N ASP A 40 12.29 6.82 11.62
CA ASP A 40 11.88 5.58 10.95
C ASP A 40 11.39 5.84 9.52
N GLN A 41 10.61 6.91 9.29
CA GLN A 41 10.17 7.28 7.94
C GLN A 41 11.33 7.75 7.07
N ILE A 42 12.27 8.52 7.64
CA ILE A 42 13.48 8.96 6.92
C ILE A 42 14.29 7.75 6.46
N GLU A 43 14.43 6.73 7.30
CA GLU A 43 15.16 5.51 6.93
C GLU A 43 14.43 4.73 5.85
N HIS A 44 13.10 4.54 5.97
CA HIS A 44 12.29 3.94 4.91
C HIS A 44 12.47 4.67 3.57
N ASP A 45 12.42 6.00 3.59
CA ASP A 45 12.58 6.80 2.37
C ASP A 45 13.98 6.68 1.80
N ARG A 46 15.01 6.68 2.65
CA ARG A 46 16.40 6.54 2.24
C ARG A 46 16.62 5.21 1.53
N ARG A 47 16.10 4.11 2.07
CA ARG A 47 16.22 2.77 1.49
C ARG A 47 15.55 2.69 0.13
N VAL A 48 14.30 3.14 0.06
CA VAL A 48 13.51 3.12 -1.17
C VAL A 48 14.12 4.04 -2.25
N ARG A 49 14.71 5.18 -1.89
CA ARG A 49 15.37 6.08 -2.88
C ARG A 49 16.55 5.44 -3.60
N LEU A 50 17.18 4.42 -3.01
CA LEU A 50 18.24 3.65 -3.67
C LEU A 50 17.67 2.72 -4.76
N MET A 51 16.37 2.46 -4.70
CA MET A 51 15.61 1.67 -5.67
C MET A 51 14.90 2.63 -6.64
N THR A 52 15.59 2.99 -7.72
CA THR A 52 15.04 3.86 -8.79
C THR A 52 13.79 3.30 -9.49
N ASP A 53 12.74 4.12 -9.62
CA ASP A 53 11.52 3.79 -10.41
C ASP A 53 11.78 3.43 -11.90
N ASP A 54 13.01 3.54 -12.42
CA ASP A 54 13.41 3.25 -13.81
C ASP A 54 13.75 1.76 -14.08
N TRP A 55 13.15 0.85 -13.32
CA TRP A 55 13.32 -0.61 -13.46
C TRP A 55 13.08 -1.09 -14.90
N LEU A 56 12.15 -0.43 -15.61
CA LEU A 56 11.74 -0.78 -16.97
C LEU A 56 12.88 -0.51 -17.96
N THR A 57 13.59 0.62 -17.83
CA THR A 57 14.78 0.91 -18.65
C THR A 57 15.92 -0.06 -18.34
N GLN A 58 16.08 -0.46 -17.08
CA GLN A 58 17.08 -1.48 -16.69
C GLN A 58 16.77 -2.85 -17.32
N LEU A 59 15.51 -3.28 -17.32
CA LEU A 59 15.09 -4.51 -17.99
C LEU A 59 15.18 -4.41 -19.53
N GLN A 60 14.78 -3.29 -20.12
CA GLN A 60 14.82 -3.08 -21.57
C GLN A 60 16.25 -2.95 -22.12
N GLY A 61 17.17 -2.38 -21.33
CA GLY A 61 18.59 -2.33 -21.66
C GLY A 61 19.21 -3.72 -21.86
N GLN A 62 18.64 -4.74 -21.23
CA GLN A 62 19.02 -6.14 -21.40
C GLN A 62 18.19 -6.89 -22.47
N ALA A 63 17.00 -6.37 -22.85
CA ALA A 63 15.99 -7.17 -23.55
C ALA A 63 15.23 -6.53 -24.72
N LEU A 64 15.72 -5.46 -25.36
CA LEU A 64 15.38 -4.95 -26.72
C LEU A 64 14.93 -3.47 -26.73
N ARG A 65 15.51 -2.70 -27.66
CA ARG A 65 15.09 -1.36 -28.12
C ARG A 65 13.73 -1.37 -28.86
N VAL A 66 12.89 -2.40 -28.67
CA VAL A 66 11.75 -2.70 -29.53
C VAL A 66 10.59 -3.27 -28.71
N ALA A 67 9.84 -2.43 -28.00
CA ALA A 67 8.45 -2.75 -27.67
C ALA A 67 7.63 -1.49 -27.37
N PRO A 68 6.83 -0.98 -28.32
CA PRO A 68 5.81 0.05 -28.05
C PRO A 68 4.58 -0.49 -27.29
N HIS A 69 4.58 -1.76 -26.88
CA HIS A 69 3.46 -2.40 -26.21
C HIS A 69 3.87 -2.86 -24.82
N LEU A 70 3.88 -1.91 -23.87
CA LEU A 70 3.90 -2.22 -22.45
C LEU A 70 2.46 -2.55 -22.03
N GLY A 71 2.19 -3.81 -21.74
CA GLY A 71 0.88 -4.25 -21.28
C GLY A 71 1.01 -5.54 -20.48
N PRO A 72 0.00 -5.89 -19.67
CA PRO A 72 0.08 -7.10 -18.88
C PRO A 72 0.02 -8.35 -19.77
N ARG A 73 0.60 -9.43 -19.26
CA ARG A 73 0.42 -10.78 -19.79
C ARG A 73 -0.51 -11.59 -18.92
N GLY A 74 -1.35 -12.38 -19.59
CA GLY A 74 -2.09 -13.45 -18.95
C GLY A 74 -1.14 -14.58 -18.53
N MET A 75 -1.63 -15.48 -17.70
CA MET A 75 -0.89 -16.64 -17.20
C MET A 75 -1.80 -17.86 -17.23
N ASN A 76 -1.24 -18.97 -17.70
CA ASN A 76 -1.93 -20.25 -17.80
C ASN A 76 -1.52 -21.17 -16.64
N GLN A 77 -1.61 -20.71 -15.38
CA GLN A 77 -1.38 -21.60 -14.24
C GLN A 77 -2.64 -22.32 -13.80
N PHE A 78 -2.43 -23.37 -13.00
CA PHE A 78 -3.45 -24.28 -12.51
C PHE A 78 -4.50 -23.64 -11.59
N VAL A 79 -4.18 -22.57 -10.85
CA VAL A 79 -5.08 -21.99 -9.83
C VAL A 79 -5.13 -20.46 -9.89
N SER A 80 -6.31 -19.91 -9.63
CA SER A 80 -6.63 -18.50 -9.93
C SER A 80 -6.03 -17.50 -8.94
N TYR A 81 -6.05 -17.82 -7.65
CA TYR A 81 -5.54 -16.97 -6.58
C TYR A 81 -4.05 -16.64 -6.77
N GLN A 82 -3.23 -17.64 -7.12
CA GLN A 82 -1.80 -17.44 -7.40
C GLN A 82 -1.59 -16.54 -8.61
N ASN A 83 -2.37 -16.75 -9.68
CA ASN A 83 -2.28 -15.91 -10.88
C ASN A 83 -2.54 -14.43 -10.54
N ALA A 84 -3.61 -14.17 -9.77
CA ALA A 84 -3.99 -12.83 -9.37
C ALA A 84 -2.89 -12.16 -8.51
N VAL A 85 -2.30 -12.89 -7.56
CA VAL A 85 -1.20 -12.39 -6.72
C VAL A 85 0.06 -12.09 -7.53
N PHE A 86 0.51 -13.03 -8.37
CA PHE A 86 1.69 -12.81 -9.21
C PHE A 86 1.49 -11.62 -10.15
N GLN A 87 0.34 -11.53 -10.82
CA GLN A 87 0.03 -10.40 -11.68
C GLN A 87 -0.07 -9.08 -10.89
N ALA A 88 -0.61 -9.08 -9.66
CA ALA A 88 -0.59 -7.89 -8.82
C ALA A 88 0.85 -7.44 -8.52
N LEU A 89 1.73 -8.36 -8.13
CA LEU A 89 3.14 -8.09 -7.83
C LEU A 89 3.93 -7.63 -9.06
N MET A 90 3.65 -8.18 -10.25
CA MET A 90 4.27 -7.76 -11.51
C MET A 90 3.97 -6.30 -11.88
N HIS A 91 3.03 -5.66 -11.20
CA HIS A 91 2.70 -4.23 -11.36
C HIS A 91 3.06 -3.40 -10.13
N VAL A 92 4.02 -3.89 -9.32
CA VAL A 92 4.66 -3.14 -8.23
C VAL A 92 6.12 -2.84 -8.63
N PRO A 93 6.38 -1.75 -9.38
CA PRO A 93 7.70 -1.38 -9.91
C PRO A 93 8.87 -1.59 -8.95
N ILE A 94 8.70 -1.09 -7.72
CA ILE A 94 9.75 -1.11 -6.70
C ILE A 94 10.10 -2.54 -6.26
N PHE A 95 9.10 -3.41 -6.19
CA PHE A 95 9.30 -4.83 -5.86
C PHE A 95 10.10 -5.51 -6.97
N LEU A 96 9.77 -5.23 -8.23
CA LEU A 96 10.48 -5.82 -9.37
C LEU A 96 11.95 -5.43 -9.36
N GLN A 97 12.24 -4.17 -9.05
CA GLN A 97 13.61 -3.69 -8.95
C GLN A 97 14.35 -4.33 -7.79
N TRP A 98 13.74 -4.34 -6.60
CA TRP A 98 14.33 -4.94 -5.41
C TRP A 98 14.70 -6.41 -5.64
N ILE A 99 13.75 -7.22 -6.14
CA ILE A 99 13.99 -8.62 -6.50
C ILE A 99 15.06 -8.75 -7.60
N SER A 100 15.06 -7.87 -8.61
CA SER A 100 16.09 -7.88 -9.65
C SER A 100 17.50 -7.61 -9.10
N GLY A 101 17.60 -6.87 -7.99
CA GLY A 101 18.85 -6.60 -7.27
C GLY A 101 19.40 -7.80 -6.49
N HIS A 102 18.62 -8.87 -6.31
CA HIS A 102 19.09 -10.07 -5.60
C HIS A 102 20.31 -10.69 -6.31
N LEU A 103 21.37 -10.90 -5.53
CA LEU A 103 22.62 -11.54 -5.98
C LEU A 103 22.51 -13.05 -5.77
N THR A 104 22.65 -13.81 -6.85
CA THR A 104 22.68 -15.27 -6.79
C THR A 104 23.97 -15.73 -6.11
N THR A 105 23.85 -16.39 -4.96
CA THR A 105 24.97 -16.98 -4.21
C THR A 105 25.12 -18.48 -4.53
N PRO A 106 26.25 -19.11 -4.17
CA PRO A 106 26.36 -20.57 -4.27
C PRO A 106 25.27 -21.31 -3.50
N ASP A 107 24.80 -20.79 -2.36
CA ASP A 107 23.73 -21.42 -1.59
C ASP A 107 22.38 -21.35 -2.31
N CYS A 108 22.15 -20.33 -3.15
CA CYS A 108 20.99 -20.30 -4.06
C CYS A 108 20.96 -21.48 -5.04
N THR A 109 22.12 -22.04 -5.36
CA THR A 109 22.25 -23.21 -6.25
C THR A 109 22.17 -24.55 -5.50
N ARG A 110 22.38 -24.53 -4.18
CA ARG A 110 22.28 -25.70 -3.30
C ARG A 110 20.88 -25.93 -2.77
N MET A 111 20.16 -24.85 -2.44
CA MET A 111 18.73 -24.93 -2.15
C MET A 111 18.00 -25.39 -3.40
N ARG A 112 17.05 -26.31 -3.24
CA ARG A 112 16.26 -26.86 -4.35
C ARG A 112 15.64 -25.75 -5.20
N TYR A 113 15.25 -24.63 -4.55
CA TYR A 113 14.66 -23.44 -5.16
C TYR A 113 15.01 -22.17 -4.37
N CYS A 114 15.96 -21.33 -4.81
CA CYS A 114 16.05 -19.97 -4.28
C CYS A 114 14.88 -19.13 -4.82
N LEU A 115 13.90 -18.84 -3.97
CA LEU A 115 12.64 -18.23 -4.41
C LEU A 115 12.82 -16.82 -5.00
N LYS A 116 13.77 -16.04 -4.46
CA LYS A 116 14.16 -14.71 -5.00
C LYS A 116 14.74 -14.82 -6.41
N CYS A 117 15.59 -15.84 -6.65
CA CYS A 117 16.12 -16.12 -7.99
C CYS A 117 15.01 -16.56 -8.96
N LEU A 118 14.07 -17.40 -8.51
CA LEU A 118 12.92 -17.80 -9.33
C LEU A 118 12.03 -16.61 -9.66
N MET A 119 11.74 -15.73 -8.70
CA MET A 119 10.98 -14.50 -8.95
C MET A 119 11.70 -13.57 -9.91
N LYS A 120 13.03 -13.43 -9.82
CA LYS A 120 13.83 -12.67 -10.79
C LYS A 120 13.70 -13.24 -12.21
N LEU A 121 13.78 -14.55 -12.37
CA LEU A 121 13.55 -15.22 -13.66
C LEU A 121 12.10 -15.05 -14.14
N PHE A 122 11.14 -15.09 -13.22
CA PHE A 122 9.73 -14.87 -13.54
C PHE A 122 9.46 -13.44 -14.00
N ILE A 123 10.06 -12.43 -13.37
CA ILE A 123 9.97 -11.01 -13.78
C ILE A 123 10.51 -10.85 -15.21
N GLN A 124 11.68 -11.41 -15.50
CA GLN A 124 12.24 -11.42 -16.86
C GLN A 124 11.32 -12.15 -17.83
N GLY A 125 10.77 -13.28 -17.39
CA GLY A 125 9.78 -14.05 -18.13
C GLY A 125 8.50 -13.28 -18.41
N TYR A 126 8.02 -12.40 -17.52
CA TYR A 126 6.79 -11.60 -17.59
C TYR A 126 6.94 -10.25 -18.31
N TRP A 127 8.12 -9.63 -18.27
CA TRP A 127 8.38 -8.35 -18.93
C TRP A 127 9.35 -8.43 -20.12
N GLY A 128 9.87 -9.62 -20.42
CA GLY A 128 10.79 -9.86 -21.55
C GLY A 128 10.14 -9.84 -22.93
N ALA A 129 10.91 -10.28 -23.93
CA ALA A 129 10.62 -10.14 -25.35
C ALA A 129 9.40 -10.93 -25.88
N THR A 130 8.82 -11.83 -25.09
CA THR A 130 7.67 -12.63 -25.52
C THR A 130 6.46 -11.73 -25.82
N PRO A 131 5.81 -11.89 -26.99
CA PRO A 131 4.63 -11.10 -27.34
C PRO A 131 3.53 -11.16 -26.28
N LEU A 132 2.89 -10.02 -25.99
CA LEU A 132 1.93 -9.92 -24.88
C LEU A 132 0.70 -10.82 -25.00
N HIS A 133 0.33 -11.24 -26.22
CA HIS A 133 -0.80 -12.13 -26.46
C HIS A 133 -0.49 -13.59 -26.13
N ILE A 134 0.78 -13.94 -25.94
CA ILE A 134 1.21 -15.26 -25.50
C ILE A 134 1.24 -15.24 -23.96
N PRO A 135 0.33 -15.97 -23.28
CA PRO A 135 0.35 -16.02 -21.83
C PRO A 135 1.60 -16.76 -21.32
N ILE A 136 2.00 -16.49 -20.08
CA ILE A 136 3.04 -17.29 -19.44
C ILE A 136 2.49 -18.70 -19.25
N SER A 137 3.19 -19.70 -19.79
CA SER A 137 2.76 -21.09 -19.70
C SER A 137 2.79 -21.59 -18.26
N GLY A 138 1.76 -22.33 -17.84
CA GLY A 138 1.78 -23.08 -16.58
C GLY A 138 2.84 -24.18 -16.54
N SER A 139 3.32 -24.63 -17.71
CA SER A 139 4.47 -25.53 -17.81
C SER A 139 5.82 -24.82 -17.69
N SER A 140 5.84 -23.50 -17.40
CA SER A 140 7.08 -22.79 -17.09
C SER A 140 7.72 -23.42 -15.86
N GLN A 141 8.95 -23.93 -16.02
CA GLN A 141 9.70 -24.54 -14.92
C GLN A 141 9.87 -23.58 -13.74
N VAL A 142 10.04 -22.27 -14.02
CA VAL A 142 10.18 -21.25 -12.97
C VAL A 142 8.94 -21.18 -12.11
N LEU A 143 7.78 -21.11 -12.74
CA LEU A 143 6.50 -21.03 -12.06
C LEU A 143 6.15 -22.33 -11.32
N PHE A 144 6.43 -23.48 -11.95
CA PHE A 144 6.28 -24.78 -11.29
C PHE A 144 7.17 -24.91 -10.06
N ASN A 145 8.41 -24.44 -10.11
CA ASN A 145 9.32 -24.46 -8.97
C ASN A 145 8.86 -23.55 -7.82
N ILE A 146 8.26 -22.39 -8.13
CA ILE A 146 7.66 -21.54 -7.10
C ILE A 146 6.47 -22.26 -6.44
N GLN A 147 5.64 -22.95 -7.22
CA GLN A 147 4.54 -23.75 -6.68
C GLN A 147 5.02 -24.92 -5.82
N LEU A 148 6.07 -25.62 -6.24
CA LEU A 148 6.68 -26.67 -5.43
C LEU A 148 7.17 -26.12 -4.09
N ALA A 149 7.83 -24.96 -4.09
CA ALA A 149 8.24 -24.30 -2.84
C ALA A 149 7.04 -23.96 -1.94
N ALA A 150 5.91 -23.53 -2.52
CA ALA A 150 4.69 -23.29 -1.77
C ALA A 150 4.13 -24.59 -1.17
N TRP A 151 4.08 -25.68 -1.94
CA TRP A 151 3.54 -26.96 -1.47
C TRP A 151 4.43 -27.63 -0.41
N ASP A 152 5.75 -27.47 -0.51
CA ASP A 152 6.70 -27.99 0.47
C ASP A 152 6.50 -27.37 1.88
N THR A 153 5.82 -26.22 1.99
CA THR A 153 5.45 -25.62 3.29
C THR A 153 4.28 -26.32 3.99
N ASN A 154 3.52 -27.17 3.28
CA ASN A 154 2.21 -27.68 3.70
C ASN A 154 1.13 -26.61 4.00
N LEU A 155 1.37 -25.35 3.64
CA LEU A 155 0.36 -24.28 3.74
C LEU A 155 -0.58 -24.26 2.53
N PHE A 156 -0.13 -24.77 1.39
CA PHE A 156 -0.88 -24.75 0.14
C PHE A 156 -0.92 -26.15 -0.46
N PHE A 157 -2.08 -26.56 -0.96
CA PHE A 157 -2.23 -27.86 -1.61
C PHE A 157 -2.19 -27.74 -3.13
N ALA A 158 -1.63 -28.77 -3.78
CA ALA A 158 -1.55 -28.81 -5.22
C ALA A 158 -2.94 -28.79 -5.85
N TYR A 159 -3.16 -27.86 -6.78
CA TYR A 159 -4.39 -27.71 -7.56
C TYR A 159 -5.65 -27.27 -6.77
N ASN A 160 -5.54 -27.01 -5.46
CA ASN A 160 -6.65 -26.48 -4.67
C ASN A 160 -6.81 -24.97 -4.86
N GLN A 161 -8.04 -24.47 -4.77
CA GLN A 161 -8.25 -23.03 -4.54
C GLN A 161 -7.96 -22.75 -3.06
N GLU A 162 -7.25 -21.65 -2.80
CA GLU A 162 -6.83 -21.22 -1.48
C GLU A 162 -6.96 -19.69 -1.37
N ASP A 163 -6.69 -19.12 -0.20
CA ASP A 163 -6.77 -17.68 0.01
C ASP A 163 -5.65 -16.91 -0.74
N PRO A 164 -5.98 -15.99 -1.68
CA PRO A 164 -4.97 -15.14 -2.30
C PRO A 164 -4.22 -14.26 -1.30
N ILE A 165 -4.78 -13.86 -0.15
CA ILE A 165 -4.04 -13.06 0.83
C ILE A 165 -3.00 -13.89 1.57
N GLU A 166 -3.27 -15.16 1.85
CA GLU A 166 -2.31 -16.05 2.50
C GLU A 166 -1.15 -16.32 1.56
N PHE A 167 -1.45 -16.59 0.29
CA PHE A 167 -0.42 -16.73 -0.74
C PHE A 167 0.36 -15.42 -0.94
N TYR A 168 -0.29 -14.25 -0.91
CA TYR A 168 0.40 -12.95 -0.98
C TYR A 168 1.35 -12.76 0.21
N ARG A 169 0.87 -13.00 1.44
CA ARG A 169 1.69 -12.91 2.66
C ARG A 169 2.87 -13.85 2.61
N TRP A 170 2.63 -15.10 2.21
CA TRP A 170 3.67 -16.10 2.08
C TRP A 170 4.69 -15.69 1.03
N ILE A 171 4.29 -15.44 -0.22
CA ILE A 171 5.25 -15.16 -1.30
C ILE A 171 6.06 -13.91 -1.01
N VAL A 172 5.49 -12.86 -0.41
CA VAL A 172 6.24 -11.64 -0.05
C VAL A 172 7.08 -11.85 1.21
N GLY A 173 6.60 -12.61 2.18
CA GLY A 173 7.34 -12.95 3.40
C GLY A 173 8.57 -13.82 3.13
N GLU A 174 8.47 -14.81 2.24
CA GLU A 174 9.61 -15.63 1.80
C GLU A 174 10.65 -14.85 0.99
N MET A 175 10.33 -13.63 0.55
CA MET A 175 11.33 -12.73 -0.04
C MET A 175 12.12 -11.98 1.02
N ASP A 176 11.71 -11.99 2.29
CA ASP A 176 12.53 -11.48 3.38
C ASP A 176 13.78 -12.37 3.56
N ASP A 177 14.85 -11.82 4.12
CA ASP A 177 16.03 -12.57 4.55
C ASP A 177 16.57 -11.88 5.78
N ALA A 178 16.07 -12.33 6.93
CA ALA A 178 16.41 -11.81 8.24
C ALA A 178 17.88 -12.03 8.62
N GLU A 179 18.63 -12.88 7.90
CA GLU A 179 20.07 -13.03 8.10
C GLU A 179 20.87 -11.96 7.35
N ASN A 180 20.24 -11.25 6.42
CA ASN A 180 20.80 -10.15 5.66
C ASN A 180 20.12 -8.84 6.07
N ASP A 181 20.65 -8.17 7.10
CA ASP A 181 20.12 -6.92 7.66
C ASP A 181 19.69 -5.92 6.59
N ARG A 182 20.53 -5.71 5.57
CA ARG A 182 20.22 -4.76 4.50
C ARG A 182 19.01 -5.18 3.67
N TRP A 183 18.92 -6.46 3.32
CA TRP A 183 17.82 -6.99 2.53
C TRP A 183 16.50 -6.98 3.32
N HIS A 184 16.58 -7.29 4.62
CA HIS A 184 15.46 -7.21 5.55
C HIS A 184 14.95 -5.77 5.73
N GLU A 185 15.83 -4.81 5.98
CA GLU A 185 15.48 -3.39 6.10
C GLU A 185 14.84 -2.84 4.81
N ASP A 186 15.33 -3.30 3.66
CA ASP A 186 14.73 -2.99 2.36
C ASP A 186 13.30 -3.59 2.27
N TRP A 187 13.09 -4.84 2.66
CA TRP A 187 11.77 -5.48 2.71
C TRP A 187 10.79 -4.73 3.64
N GLU A 188 11.22 -4.39 4.86
CA GLU A 188 10.42 -3.63 5.82
C GLU A 188 10.00 -2.27 5.25
N SER A 189 10.94 -1.57 4.61
CA SER A 189 10.69 -0.27 3.98
C SER A 189 9.68 -0.36 2.83
N LEU A 190 9.65 -1.50 2.14
CA LEU A 190 8.77 -1.72 1.00
C LEU A 190 7.35 -2.08 1.39
N PHE A 191 7.16 -2.95 2.38
CA PHE A 191 5.86 -3.60 2.63
C PHE A 191 5.28 -3.33 4.01
N THR A 192 6.07 -2.85 4.95
CA THR A 192 5.65 -2.77 6.35
C THR A 192 5.26 -1.35 6.76
N MET A 193 4.09 -1.22 7.37
CA MET A 193 3.69 -0.02 8.11
C MET A 193 4.05 -0.16 9.59
N ILE A 194 4.67 0.90 10.14
CA ILE A 194 5.03 1.01 11.56
C ILE A 194 4.09 2.01 12.22
N TYR A 195 3.32 1.53 13.20
CA TYR A 195 2.40 2.36 13.97
C TYR A 195 2.96 2.78 15.33
N GLN A 196 2.40 3.85 15.85
CA GLN A 196 2.45 4.21 17.25
C GLN A 196 1.03 4.34 17.78
N ALA A 197 0.73 3.61 18.86
CA ALA A 197 -0.54 3.70 19.55
C ALA A 197 -0.44 4.66 20.75
N TYR A 198 -1.50 5.44 20.97
CA TYR A 198 -1.67 6.26 22.16
C TYR A 198 -2.97 5.87 22.84
N GLU A 199 -2.93 5.75 24.16
CA GLU A 199 -4.12 5.48 24.97
C GLU A 199 -4.41 6.65 25.90
N THR A 200 -5.59 7.23 25.75
CA THR A 200 -6.11 8.30 26.59
C THR A 200 -7.13 7.75 27.56
N CYS A 201 -6.90 7.85 28.87
CA CYS A 201 -7.94 7.56 29.85
C CYS A 201 -9.06 8.60 29.77
N GLN A 202 -10.31 8.16 29.65
CA GLN A 202 -11.44 9.08 29.51
C GLN A 202 -11.76 9.83 30.81
N THR A 203 -11.49 9.24 31.98
CA THR A 203 -11.76 9.88 33.28
C THR A 203 -10.71 10.92 33.64
N CYS A 204 -9.43 10.54 33.74
CA CYS A 204 -8.39 11.45 34.19
C CYS A 204 -7.67 12.21 33.07
N LYS A 205 -8.05 11.96 31.80
CA LYS A 205 -7.42 12.56 30.60
C LYS A 205 -5.91 12.37 30.49
N ASN A 206 -5.35 11.44 31.26
CA ASN A 206 -3.93 11.15 31.18
C ASN A 206 -3.66 10.37 29.88
N ASP A 207 -2.86 10.98 29.01
CA ASP A 207 -2.36 10.36 27.79
C ASP A 207 -1.14 9.53 28.15
N ALA A 208 -1.36 8.22 28.30
CA ALA A 208 -0.25 7.30 28.35
C ALA A 208 0.17 7.02 26.91
N ARG A 209 1.42 7.38 26.58
CA ARG A 209 2.10 6.67 25.50
C ARG A 209 2.16 5.22 25.95
N VAL A 210 1.34 4.37 25.34
CA VAL A 210 1.56 2.93 25.45
C VAL A 210 2.93 2.70 24.85
N ARG A 211 3.76 1.87 25.48
CA ARG A 211 5.00 1.43 24.83
C ARG A 211 4.60 1.04 23.41
N PRO A 212 5.28 1.59 22.39
CA PRO A 212 4.91 1.30 21.02
C PRO A 212 4.93 -0.22 20.92
N VAL A 213 3.76 -0.81 20.70
CA VAL A 213 3.76 -2.13 20.09
C VAL A 213 4.14 -1.78 18.66
N LEU A 214 5.45 -1.72 18.41
CA LEU A 214 6.00 -1.75 17.08
C LEU A 214 5.49 -3.08 16.55
N GLN A 215 4.32 -3.06 15.93
CA GLN A 215 3.80 -4.16 15.16
C GLN A 215 4.04 -3.75 13.73
N PRO A 216 5.18 -4.15 13.15
CA PRO A 216 5.33 -4.20 11.71
C PRO A 216 4.07 -4.88 11.14
N GLN A 217 3.23 -4.13 10.42
CA GLN A 217 2.09 -4.70 9.70
C GLN A 217 2.33 -4.58 8.22
N MET A 218 2.44 -5.73 7.56
CA MET A 218 2.55 -5.81 6.09
C MET A 218 1.23 -5.39 5.41
N MET A 219 0.10 -5.48 6.12
CA MET A 219 -1.22 -5.26 5.53
C MET A 219 -2.16 -4.52 6.48
N LEU A 220 -2.90 -3.57 5.93
CA LEU A 220 -3.99 -2.90 6.62
C LEU A 220 -5.29 -3.69 6.43
N GLU A 221 -5.87 -4.22 7.49
CA GLU A 221 -7.13 -4.96 7.42
C GLU A 221 -8.34 -4.04 7.64
N ILE A 222 -9.30 -4.09 6.71
CA ILE A 222 -10.51 -3.28 6.75
C ILE A 222 -11.74 -4.18 6.86
N PRO A 223 -12.50 -4.10 7.97
CA PRO A 223 -13.78 -4.78 8.09
C PRO A 223 -14.83 -4.15 7.18
N ILE A 224 -15.64 -4.98 6.50
CA ILE A 224 -16.74 -4.49 5.67
C ILE A 224 -18.09 -4.51 6.40
N GLN A 225 -18.17 -5.07 7.61
CA GLN A 225 -19.42 -5.24 8.36
C GLN A 225 -20.12 -3.92 8.74
N ASN A 226 -19.45 -2.77 8.64
CA ASN A 226 -20.03 -1.50 9.03
C ASN A 226 -20.74 -0.84 7.83
N PRO A 227 -22.09 -0.88 7.76
CA PRO A 227 -22.85 -0.36 6.61
C PRO A 227 -22.76 1.16 6.47
N SER A 228 -22.32 1.88 7.52
CA SER A 228 -22.11 3.33 7.45
C SER A 228 -20.82 3.72 6.72
N THR A 229 -19.95 2.76 6.42
CA THR A 229 -18.66 3.01 5.75
C THR A 229 -18.83 2.89 4.24
N ARG A 230 -18.86 4.03 3.55
CA ARG A 230 -19.15 4.09 2.11
C ARG A 230 -17.90 4.07 1.25
N THR A 231 -16.79 4.56 1.78
CA THR A 231 -15.52 4.70 1.04
C THR A 231 -14.36 4.06 1.80
N ILE A 232 -13.33 3.67 1.06
CA ILE A 232 -12.11 3.11 1.64
C ILE A 232 -11.44 4.14 2.56
N ARG A 233 -11.50 5.44 2.22
CA ARG A 233 -10.99 6.52 3.06
C ARG A 233 -11.70 6.61 4.41
N GLU A 234 -13.03 6.51 4.43
CA GLU A 234 -13.80 6.45 5.68
C GLU A 234 -13.44 5.21 6.51
N ALA A 235 -13.22 4.07 5.86
CA ALA A 235 -12.83 2.85 6.53
C ALA A 235 -11.46 2.98 7.21
N ILE A 236 -10.48 3.53 6.48
CA ILE A 236 -9.13 3.81 7.00
C ILE A 236 -9.21 4.84 8.14
N PHE A 237 -10.00 5.90 7.99
CA PHE A 237 -10.20 6.90 9.04
C PHE A 237 -10.61 6.24 10.35
N ARG A 238 -11.51 5.25 10.33
CA ARG A 238 -11.94 4.53 11.54
C ARG A 238 -10.80 3.76 12.21
N ILE A 239 -9.87 3.19 11.45
CA ILE A 239 -8.70 2.47 12.02
C ILE A 239 -7.79 3.42 12.80
N PHE A 240 -7.60 4.64 12.31
CA PHE A 240 -6.79 5.66 12.97
C PHE A 240 -7.59 6.50 13.98
N ALA A 241 -8.92 6.38 13.99
CA ALA A 241 -9.78 7.08 14.93
C ALA A 241 -9.59 6.56 16.37
N ARG A 242 -10.17 7.29 17.31
CA ARG A 242 -10.14 6.94 18.72
C ARG A 242 -11.11 5.80 19.00
N ASP A 243 -10.57 4.60 19.15
CA ASP A 243 -11.34 3.39 19.46
C ASP A 243 -11.35 3.10 20.97
N PRO A 244 -12.50 2.71 21.55
CA PRO A 244 -12.54 2.23 22.92
C PRO A 244 -11.63 1.00 23.11
N VAL A 245 -10.80 1.03 24.14
CA VAL A 245 -10.03 -0.13 24.58
C VAL A 245 -10.26 -0.39 26.06
N ASN A 246 -10.43 -1.66 26.41
CA ASN A 246 -10.69 -2.10 27.77
C ASN A 246 -9.35 -2.48 28.45
N SER A 247 -8.62 -1.48 28.94
CA SER A 247 -7.36 -1.69 29.65
C SER A 247 -7.26 -0.78 30.88
N PRO A 248 -6.69 -1.24 32.02
CA PRO A 248 -6.61 -0.44 33.23
C PRO A 248 -5.83 0.86 33.03
N CYS A 249 -6.35 1.96 33.56
CA CYS A 249 -5.66 3.24 33.57
C CYS A 249 -4.48 3.22 34.55
N GLY A 250 -3.26 3.28 34.03
CA GLY A 250 -2.03 3.34 34.82
C GLY A 250 -1.79 4.66 35.57
N SER A 251 -2.73 5.61 35.51
CA SER A 251 -2.65 6.86 36.26
C SER A 251 -2.88 6.62 37.76
N ALA A 252 -2.04 7.22 38.60
CA ALA A 252 -2.23 7.24 40.05
C ALA A 252 -3.60 7.84 40.46
N GLN A 253 -4.14 8.77 39.66
CA GLN A 253 -5.45 9.38 39.89
C GLN A 253 -6.60 8.39 39.74
N CYS A 254 -6.47 7.41 38.83
CA CYS A 254 -7.49 6.40 38.59
C CYS A 254 -7.28 5.10 39.39
N ARG A 255 -6.13 4.94 40.06
CA ARG A 255 -5.76 3.73 40.83
C ARG A 255 -6.05 2.41 40.09
N ASN A 256 -5.88 2.38 38.77
CA ASN A 256 -6.21 1.23 37.90
C ASN A 256 -7.69 0.79 37.91
N GLN A 257 -8.61 1.59 38.47
CA GLN A 257 -10.03 1.27 38.55
C GLN A 257 -10.78 1.59 37.25
N ASP A 258 -10.41 2.69 36.58
CA ASP A 258 -10.99 3.03 35.28
C ASP A 258 -10.35 2.20 34.17
N ARG A 259 -11.19 1.63 33.30
CA ARG A 259 -10.80 0.87 32.11
C ARG A 259 -11.27 1.50 30.81
N ASN A 260 -11.97 2.63 30.88
CA ASN A 260 -12.45 3.36 29.71
C ASN A 260 -11.32 4.20 29.13
N LYS A 261 -10.62 3.64 28.15
CA LYS A 261 -9.62 4.36 27.38
C LYS A 261 -10.01 4.47 25.92
N LEU A 262 -9.48 5.49 25.28
CA LEU A 262 -9.50 5.65 23.83
C LEU A 262 -8.10 5.40 23.28
N ARG A 263 -7.99 4.50 22.31
CA ARG A 263 -6.76 4.26 21.56
C ARG A 263 -6.82 4.98 20.22
N ARG A 264 -5.79 5.75 19.88
CA ARG A 264 -5.56 6.25 18.52
C ARG A 264 -4.26 5.68 17.97
N LEU A 265 -4.19 5.56 16.65
CA LEU A 265 -2.99 5.16 15.95
C LEU A 265 -2.40 6.36 15.20
N GLU A 266 -1.08 6.41 15.12
CA GLU A 266 -0.33 7.28 14.22
C GLU A 266 0.66 6.43 13.42
N THR A 267 0.95 6.85 12.20
CA THR A 267 1.94 6.23 11.32
C THR A 267 3.30 6.83 11.61
N LYS A 268 4.26 6.01 12.06
CA LYS A 268 5.66 6.41 12.22
C LYS A 268 6.45 6.29 10.94
N ALA A 269 6.27 5.17 10.24
CA ALA A 269 6.85 4.90 8.95
C ALA A 269 5.84 4.14 8.10
N ALA A 270 5.64 4.61 6.88
CA ALA A 270 4.72 4.05 5.93
C ALA A 270 5.49 3.29 4.84
N PRO A 271 4.93 2.18 4.34
CA PRO A 271 5.58 1.36 3.33
C PRO A 271 5.53 2.05 1.96
N ARG A 272 6.42 1.65 1.08
CA ARG A 272 6.35 2.05 -0.34
C ARG A 272 5.13 1.45 -1.05
N ALA A 273 4.83 0.18 -0.78
CA ALA A 273 3.68 -0.55 -1.27
C ALA A 273 2.73 -0.82 -0.10
N LEU A 274 1.62 -0.09 -0.06
CA LEU A 274 0.57 -0.29 0.93
C LEU A 274 -0.39 -1.36 0.44
N ILE A 275 -0.48 -2.46 1.17
CA ILE A 275 -1.42 -3.55 0.90
C ILE A 275 -2.60 -3.42 1.86
N ILE A 276 -3.82 -3.48 1.33
CA ILE A 276 -5.05 -3.41 2.11
C ILE A 276 -5.87 -4.68 1.85
N LYS A 277 -6.23 -5.39 2.92
CA LYS A 277 -7.14 -6.55 2.90
C LYS A 277 -8.54 -6.09 3.30
N LEU A 278 -9.54 -6.31 2.46
CA LEU A 278 -10.94 -6.18 2.85
C LEU A 278 -11.40 -7.50 3.46
N LYS A 279 -11.90 -7.50 4.70
CA LYS A 279 -12.40 -8.73 5.34
C LYS A 279 -13.77 -9.10 4.77
N ILE A 280 -13.79 -9.73 3.59
CA ILE A 280 -15.02 -10.12 2.87
C ILE A 280 -15.58 -11.48 3.32
N TYR A 281 -14.81 -12.25 4.09
CA TYR A 281 -15.19 -13.54 4.65
C TYR A 281 -15.39 -13.44 6.18
N ASP A 282 -16.33 -14.23 6.70
CA ASP A 282 -16.49 -14.44 8.13
C ASP A 282 -15.46 -15.46 8.68
N ASN A 283 -15.68 -15.94 9.90
CA ASN A 283 -14.75 -16.87 10.53
C ASN A 283 -14.94 -18.32 10.03
N ASP A 284 -16.02 -18.60 9.32
CA ASP A 284 -16.32 -19.89 8.66
C ASP A 284 -15.95 -19.84 7.16
N GLU A 285 -15.15 -18.84 6.78
CA GLU A 285 -14.67 -18.57 5.42
C GLU A 285 -15.79 -18.34 4.40
N GLN A 286 -17.01 -18.08 4.86
CA GLN A 286 -18.14 -17.74 4.00
C GLN A 286 -18.16 -16.24 3.73
N LYS A 287 -18.65 -15.85 2.55
CA LYS A 287 -18.84 -14.43 2.27
C LYS A 287 -19.85 -13.82 3.22
N ILE A 288 -19.49 -12.65 3.76
CA ILE A 288 -20.34 -11.92 4.70
C ILE A 288 -21.60 -11.43 3.98
N VAL A 289 -22.75 -11.72 4.59
CA VAL A 289 -24.07 -11.25 4.17
C VAL A 289 -24.66 -10.27 5.19
N ASP A 290 -25.61 -9.44 4.75
CA ASP A 290 -26.43 -8.60 5.61
C ASP A 290 -27.54 -9.41 6.32
N ASN A 291 -28.31 -8.76 7.19
CA ASN A 291 -29.41 -9.40 7.92
C ASN A 291 -30.51 -10.01 7.04
N ASN A 292 -30.55 -9.65 5.75
CA ASN A 292 -31.51 -10.16 4.78
C ASN A 292 -30.89 -11.26 3.90
N GLY A 293 -29.66 -11.69 4.17
CA GLY A 293 -28.93 -12.70 3.39
C GLY A 293 -28.32 -12.18 2.09
N ASN A 294 -28.30 -10.86 1.86
CA ASN A 294 -27.65 -10.29 0.67
C ASN A 294 -26.15 -10.13 0.91
N LEU A 295 -25.33 -10.39 -0.11
CA LEU A 295 -23.88 -10.14 -0.03
C LEU A 295 -23.58 -8.69 0.36
N LEU A 296 -22.84 -8.54 1.46
CA LEU A 296 -22.47 -7.24 1.96
C LEU A 296 -21.45 -6.60 1.02
N GLN A 297 -21.74 -5.40 0.54
CA GLN A 297 -20.84 -4.71 -0.38
C GLN A 297 -19.72 -4.03 0.42
N GLY A 298 -18.48 -4.23 0.00
CA GLY A 298 -17.35 -3.51 0.57
C GLY A 298 -17.40 -2.02 0.22
N PRO A 299 -16.55 -1.21 0.87
CA PRO A 299 -16.49 0.21 0.60
C PRO A 299 -16.07 0.48 -0.86
N LYS A 300 -16.48 1.65 -1.38
CA LYS A 300 -16.00 2.16 -2.67
C LYS A 300 -14.49 2.37 -2.62
N VAL A 301 -13.81 1.94 -3.67
CA VAL A 301 -12.36 2.07 -3.82
C VAL A 301 -12.02 3.45 -4.37
N ASP A 302 -11.05 4.11 -3.75
CA ASP A 302 -10.50 5.39 -4.20
C ASP A 302 -9.24 5.17 -5.04
N GLU A 303 -9.07 5.88 -6.15
CA GLU A 303 -7.82 5.78 -6.91
C GLU A 303 -6.62 6.35 -6.15
N ARG A 304 -6.87 7.34 -5.28
CA ARG A 304 -5.86 8.04 -4.51
C ARG A 304 -6.23 8.05 -3.04
N LEU A 305 -5.26 7.71 -2.21
CA LEU A 305 -5.33 7.83 -0.76
C LEU A 305 -4.38 8.93 -0.31
N ASP A 306 -4.85 9.75 0.62
CA ASP A 306 -4.01 10.69 1.34
C ASP A 306 -4.08 10.30 2.81
N LEU A 307 -2.95 9.80 3.33
CA LEU A 307 -2.79 9.35 4.70
C LEU A 307 -1.95 10.34 5.52
N THR A 308 -1.70 11.54 4.99
CA THR A 308 -0.82 12.55 5.61
C THR A 308 -1.24 12.87 7.04
N GLN A 309 -2.56 13.04 7.23
CA GLN A 309 -3.20 13.36 8.51
C GLN A 309 -3.10 12.26 9.57
N TYR A 310 -2.64 11.07 9.22
CA TYR A 310 -2.46 9.96 10.15
C TYR A 310 -1.01 9.75 10.54
N GLN A 311 -0.07 10.58 10.07
CA GLN A 311 1.33 10.48 10.44
C GLN A 311 1.57 11.09 11.82
N ALA A 312 2.56 10.54 12.54
CA ALA A 312 3.07 11.16 13.76
C ALA A 312 3.69 12.55 13.51
N PHE A 313 4.13 12.79 12.27
CA PHE A 313 4.58 14.09 11.77
C PHE A 313 3.92 14.33 10.41
N ASP A 314 2.93 15.21 10.34
CA ASP A 314 2.12 15.48 9.15
C ASP A 314 2.76 16.46 8.17
N SER A 315 4.00 16.86 8.43
CA SER A 315 4.63 17.95 7.68
C SER A 315 5.02 17.57 6.24
N VAL A 316 4.95 16.29 5.86
CA VAL A 316 5.19 15.85 4.49
C VAL A 316 4.09 14.93 3.99
N SER A 317 3.68 15.06 2.72
CA SER A 317 2.56 14.31 2.19
C SER A 317 2.80 12.80 2.17
N LEU A 318 1.82 12.04 2.65
CA LEU A 318 1.78 10.58 2.56
C LEU A 318 0.64 10.17 1.63
N ARG A 319 0.89 10.30 0.33
CA ARG A 319 -0.10 10.04 -0.72
C ARG A 319 0.22 8.75 -1.46
N TYR A 320 -0.82 8.01 -1.80
CA TYR A 320 -0.73 6.79 -2.56
C TYR A 320 -1.66 6.81 -3.77
N THR A 321 -1.26 6.07 -4.78
CA THR A 321 -2.04 5.79 -5.98
C THR A 321 -2.30 4.28 -6.09
N LEU A 322 -3.54 3.90 -6.36
CA LEU A 322 -3.93 2.50 -6.54
C LEU A 322 -3.22 1.90 -7.77
N SER A 323 -2.55 0.77 -7.55
CA SER A 323 -1.85 0.00 -8.60
C SER A 323 -2.65 -1.23 -9.02
N SER A 324 -3.10 -2.04 -8.07
CA SER A 324 -3.83 -3.27 -8.39
C SER A 324 -4.97 -3.57 -7.41
N VAL A 325 -5.93 -4.35 -7.91
CA VAL A 325 -7.13 -4.79 -7.21
C VAL A 325 -7.32 -6.27 -7.49
N ILE A 326 -7.18 -7.13 -6.48
CA ILE A 326 -7.57 -8.54 -6.55
C ILE A 326 -9.01 -8.65 -6.06
N SER A 327 -9.84 -9.32 -6.84
CA SER A 327 -11.26 -9.50 -6.55
C SER A 327 -11.66 -10.97 -6.68
N HIS A 328 -12.59 -11.40 -5.84
CA HIS A 328 -13.03 -12.79 -5.77
C HIS A 328 -14.52 -12.95 -6.14
N ASN A 329 -14.83 -13.91 -7.00
CA ASN A 329 -16.18 -14.37 -7.28
C ASN A 329 -16.37 -15.80 -6.80
N GLY A 330 -17.42 -16.05 -6.01
CA GLY A 330 -17.69 -17.34 -5.39
C GLY A 330 -18.23 -17.17 -3.97
N PRO A 331 -18.87 -18.19 -3.37
CA PRO A 331 -19.55 -18.06 -2.07
C PRO A 331 -18.59 -18.07 -0.86
N ASN A 332 -17.41 -18.65 -0.99
CA ASN A 332 -16.42 -18.78 0.07
C ASN A 332 -15.00 -18.75 -0.53
N ILE A 333 -14.00 -18.97 0.30
CA ILE A 333 -12.59 -18.88 -0.10
C ILE A 333 -12.12 -20.01 -1.02
N ALA A 334 -12.66 -21.21 -0.81
CA ALA A 334 -12.26 -22.42 -1.54
C ALA A 334 -13.05 -22.65 -2.84
N ILE A 335 -14.14 -21.89 -3.05
CA ILE A 335 -15.00 -22.01 -4.22
C ILE A 335 -15.10 -20.65 -4.89
N GLY A 336 -14.52 -20.56 -6.08
CA GLY A 336 -14.60 -19.35 -6.85
C GLY A 336 -13.49 -19.18 -7.88
N GLN A 337 -13.31 -17.93 -8.26
CA GLN A 337 -12.27 -17.48 -9.19
C GLN A 337 -11.80 -16.11 -8.74
N ASP A 338 -10.49 -15.99 -8.57
CA ASP A 338 -9.81 -14.71 -8.40
C ASP A 338 -9.44 -14.11 -9.74
N VAL A 339 -9.54 -12.79 -9.79
CA VAL A 339 -9.10 -11.97 -10.92
C VAL A 339 -8.33 -10.78 -10.38
N VAL A 340 -7.47 -10.21 -11.21
CA VAL A 340 -6.78 -8.97 -10.87
C VAL A 340 -7.10 -7.90 -11.89
N SER A 341 -7.37 -6.70 -11.40
CA SER A 341 -7.37 -5.51 -12.22
C SER A 341 -6.13 -4.70 -11.89
N ILE A 342 -5.39 -4.24 -12.90
CA ILE A 342 -4.16 -3.48 -12.74
C ILE A 342 -4.25 -2.12 -13.43
N ARG A 343 -3.52 -1.16 -12.89
CA ARG A 343 -3.19 0.11 -13.54
C ARG A 343 -1.83 -0.03 -14.18
N SER A 344 -1.77 0.16 -15.50
CA SER A 344 -0.52 0.09 -16.25
C SER A 344 0.46 1.20 -15.86
N HIS A 345 1.75 0.91 -16.05
CA HIS A 345 2.83 1.86 -15.83
C HIS A 345 2.74 3.06 -16.80
N ARG A 346 3.46 4.14 -16.48
CA ARG A 346 3.55 5.31 -17.37
C ARG A 346 4.13 4.89 -18.73
N GLY A 347 3.52 5.37 -19.83
CA GLY A 347 3.95 5.05 -21.19
C GLY A 347 3.09 3.99 -21.90
N CYS A 348 2.21 3.30 -21.18
CA CYS A 348 1.17 2.45 -21.78
C CYS A 348 0.04 3.32 -22.37
N THR A 349 -0.46 2.98 -23.56
CA THR A 349 -1.62 3.64 -24.19
C THR A 349 -2.90 3.38 -23.41
N ASP A 350 -3.08 2.14 -22.95
CA ASP A 350 -4.20 1.71 -22.12
C ASP A 350 -3.82 1.75 -20.65
N ARG A 351 -4.66 2.39 -19.83
CA ARG A 351 -4.33 2.70 -18.43
C ARG A 351 -4.76 1.63 -17.44
N TYR A 352 -5.80 0.84 -17.75
CA TYR A 352 -6.34 -0.16 -16.83
C TYR A 352 -6.70 -1.45 -17.55
N TRP A 353 -6.39 -2.57 -16.92
CA TRP A 353 -6.63 -3.90 -17.45
C TRP A 353 -7.30 -4.75 -16.39
N ASN A 354 -8.20 -5.62 -16.81
CA ASN A 354 -8.55 -6.80 -16.05
C ASN A 354 -7.86 -8.03 -16.64
N ILE A 355 -7.36 -8.91 -15.77
CA ILE A 355 -6.67 -10.14 -16.13
C ILE A 355 -7.32 -11.30 -15.36
N GLU A 356 -7.74 -12.30 -16.12
CA GLU A 356 -8.32 -13.55 -15.62
C GLU A 356 -7.59 -14.70 -16.30
N ASN A 357 -6.68 -15.35 -15.57
CA ASN A 357 -5.79 -16.38 -16.11
C ASN A 357 -5.10 -15.88 -17.39
N THR A 358 -5.36 -16.51 -18.54
CA THR A 358 -4.79 -16.16 -19.85
C THR A 358 -5.46 -14.97 -20.51
N SER A 359 -6.68 -14.64 -20.10
CA SER A 359 -7.49 -13.57 -20.70
C SER A 359 -7.12 -12.22 -20.10
N ARG A 360 -7.11 -11.20 -20.96
CA ARG A 360 -6.86 -9.81 -20.57
C ARG A 360 -7.76 -8.88 -21.36
N VAL A 361 -8.37 -7.93 -20.67
CA VAL A 361 -9.31 -6.98 -21.27
C VAL A 361 -8.99 -5.58 -20.77
N VAL A 362 -8.97 -4.61 -21.67
CA VAL A 362 -8.87 -3.20 -21.32
C VAL A 362 -10.18 -2.80 -20.64
N ILE A 363 -10.07 -2.21 -19.45
CA ILE A 363 -11.22 -1.69 -18.71
C ILE A 363 -11.09 -0.19 -18.54
N ASN A 364 -12.20 0.48 -18.28
CA ASN A 364 -12.18 1.91 -17.98
C ASN A 364 -11.92 2.15 -16.48
N ARG A 365 -11.64 3.41 -16.15
CA ARG A 365 -11.37 3.82 -14.75
C ARG A 365 -12.53 3.52 -13.80
N ARG A 366 -13.78 3.62 -14.26
CA ARG A 366 -14.96 3.38 -13.41
C ARG A 366 -15.06 1.91 -13.02
N GLU A 367 -14.78 1.01 -13.95
CA GLU A 367 -14.73 -0.44 -13.71
C GLU A 367 -13.56 -0.82 -12.80
N PHE A 368 -12.38 -0.21 -12.99
CA PHE A 368 -11.23 -0.46 -12.12
C PHE A 368 -11.52 -0.12 -10.65
N LEU A 369 -12.27 0.96 -10.41
CA LEU A 369 -12.60 1.46 -9.07
C LEU A 369 -13.95 0.95 -8.53
N SER A 370 -14.69 0.10 -9.26
CA SER A 370 -15.97 -0.38 -8.76
C SER A 370 -15.79 -1.50 -7.74
N ASN A 371 -16.66 -1.52 -6.73
CA ASN A 371 -16.78 -2.61 -5.78
C ASN A 371 -18.29 -2.89 -5.62
N PRO A 372 -18.81 -4.00 -6.17
CA PRO A 372 -18.06 -5.08 -6.82
C PRO A 372 -17.52 -4.66 -8.19
N GLN A 373 -16.46 -5.33 -8.65
CA GLN A 373 -15.97 -5.24 -10.02
C GLN A 373 -16.90 -6.03 -10.95
N ASN A 374 -17.35 -5.38 -12.02
CA ASN A 374 -18.05 -6.04 -13.12
C ASN A 374 -17.00 -6.47 -14.14
N GLN A 375 -16.99 -7.75 -14.49
CA GLN A 375 -16.08 -8.24 -15.51
C GLN A 375 -16.69 -8.06 -16.90
N PRO A 376 -15.96 -7.48 -17.87
CA PRO A 376 -16.45 -7.40 -19.25
C PRO A 376 -16.78 -8.78 -19.85
N LEU A 377 -16.08 -9.83 -19.38
CA LEU A 377 -16.21 -11.18 -19.91
C LEU A 377 -17.29 -12.03 -19.24
N ARG A 378 -17.83 -11.60 -18.08
CA ARG A 378 -18.75 -12.42 -17.29
C ARG A 378 -19.83 -11.57 -16.63
N VAL A 379 -21.04 -12.13 -16.51
CA VAL A 379 -22.16 -11.50 -15.78
C VAL A 379 -21.94 -11.53 -14.26
N ASN A 380 -20.88 -12.20 -13.80
CA ASN A 380 -20.55 -12.36 -12.40
C ASN A 380 -19.97 -11.09 -11.77
N ARG A 381 -20.38 -10.80 -10.53
CA ARG A 381 -19.84 -9.72 -9.71
C ARG A 381 -18.68 -10.24 -8.86
N TYR A 382 -17.56 -9.54 -8.88
CA TYR A 382 -16.37 -9.87 -8.10
C TYR A 382 -16.25 -8.86 -6.97
N GLN A 383 -16.29 -9.31 -5.71
CA GLN A 383 -16.05 -8.40 -4.59
C GLN A 383 -14.56 -8.14 -4.49
N VAL A 384 -14.20 -6.87 -4.33
CA VAL A 384 -12.81 -6.46 -4.08
C VAL A 384 -12.33 -7.11 -2.79
N TYR A 385 -11.16 -7.71 -2.84
CA TYR A 385 -10.56 -8.40 -1.69
C TYR A 385 -9.23 -7.76 -1.28
N ILE A 386 -8.31 -7.56 -2.21
CA ILE A 386 -6.96 -7.03 -1.92
C ILE A 386 -6.72 -5.80 -2.78
N LEU A 387 -6.23 -4.72 -2.17
CA LEU A 387 -5.82 -3.50 -2.87
C LEU A 387 -4.33 -3.27 -2.65
N THR A 388 -3.58 -3.00 -3.72
CA THR A 388 -2.18 -2.56 -3.62
C THR A 388 -2.07 -1.13 -4.08
N TYR A 389 -1.59 -0.27 -3.20
CA TYR A 389 -1.36 1.15 -3.41
C TYR A 389 0.15 1.45 -3.41
N ILE A 390 0.62 2.30 -4.32
CA ILE A 390 2.03 2.70 -4.41
C ILE A 390 2.15 4.17 -4.05
N ARG A 391 3.12 4.49 -3.19
CA ARG A 391 3.34 5.86 -2.69
C ARG A 391 3.78 6.81 -3.82
N ASP A 392 3.30 8.05 -3.81
CA ASP A 392 3.64 9.06 -4.84
C ASP A 392 4.85 9.92 -4.41
N GLU A 393 6.06 9.71 -4.95
CA GLU A 393 7.27 10.46 -4.49
C GLU A 393 7.45 11.82 -5.13
N LYS A 394 7.03 11.96 -6.39
CA LYS A 394 7.25 13.21 -7.15
C LYS A 394 6.56 14.40 -6.50
N ILE A 395 5.46 14.16 -5.79
CA ILE A 395 4.76 15.17 -5.01
C ILE A 395 5.62 15.57 -3.80
N GLN A 396 6.22 14.61 -3.10
CA GLN A 396 7.04 14.86 -1.92
C GLN A 396 8.31 15.64 -2.25
N ASP A 397 9.01 15.31 -3.34
CA ASP A 397 10.24 16.02 -3.71
C ASP A 397 9.97 17.47 -4.16
N ILE A 398 8.86 17.72 -4.87
CA ILE A 398 8.45 19.09 -5.24
C ILE A 398 8.09 19.89 -3.99
N GLU A 399 7.27 19.34 -3.09
CA GLU A 399 6.90 19.98 -1.82
C GLU A 399 8.15 20.30 -0.98
N ASN A 400 9.12 19.38 -0.91
CA ASN A 400 10.38 19.60 -0.20
C ASN A 400 11.24 20.72 -0.84
N ILE A 401 11.30 20.77 -2.19
CA ILE A 401 12.05 21.81 -2.92
C ILE A 401 11.41 23.18 -2.72
N GLU A 402 10.08 23.28 -2.85
CA GLU A 402 9.34 24.54 -2.65
C GLU A 402 9.50 25.06 -1.22
N ARG A 403 9.34 24.19 -0.23
CA ARG A 403 9.53 24.55 1.18
C ARG A 403 10.97 24.98 1.50
N SER A 404 11.96 24.32 0.91
CA SER A 404 13.37 24.73 1.03
C SER A 404 13.67 26.07 0.35
N ARG A 405 12.89 26.49 -0.66
CA ARG A 405 12.98 27.83 -1.25
C ARG A 405 12.34 28.87 -0.35
N GLU A 406 11.18 28.58 0.25
CA GLU A 406 10.50 29.47 1.20
C GLU A 406 11.37 29.77 2.42
N LEU A 407 12.00 28.75 3.01
CA LEU A 407 12.90 28.92 4.16
C LEU A 407 14.10 29.83 3.83
N ARG A 408 14.74 29.62 2.67
CA ARG A 408 15.84 30.48 2.22
C ARG A 408 15.41 31.93 1.98
N ASN A 409 14.21 32.13 1.43
CA ASN A 409 13.67 33.47 1.19
C ASN A 409 13.38 34.21 2.52
N LEU A 410 12.90 33.49 3.54
CA LEU A 410 12.72 34.06 4.87
C LEU A 410 14.06 34.49 5.46
N GLU A 411 15.08 33.64 5.44
CA GLU A 411 16.43 33.97 5.93
C GLU A 411 17.03 35.21 5.25
N THR A 412 16.88 35.36 3.93
CA THR A 412 17.35 36.56 3.21
C THR A 412 16.55 37.83 3.49
N THR A 413 15.35 37.73 4.08
CA THR A 413 14.54 38.90 4.45
C THR A 413 14.86 39.40 5.87
N PHE A 414 15.59 38.60 6.67
CA PHE A 414 16.00 38.93 8.03
C PHE A 414 17.43 39.51 8.13
N VAL A 415 18.15 39.62 7.00
CA VAL A 415 19.43 40.34 6.86
C VAL A 415 19.16 41.66 6.16
#